data_AF-A0A402D272-F1
#
_entry.id   AF-A0A402D272-F1
#
_cell.length_a   1.000
_cell.length_b   1.000
_cell.length_c   1.000
_cell.angle_alpha   90.00
_cell.angle_beta   90.00
_cell.angle_gamma   90.00
#
_symmetry.space_group_name_H-M   'P 1'
#
loop_
_entity.id
_entity.type
_entity.pdbx_description
1 polymer ?
#
loop_
_entity_poly.entity_id
_entity_poly.type
_entity_poly.pdbx_seq_one_letter_code
_entity_poly.pdbx_strand_id
1 'polypeptide(L)'
;MSEIIAERIFDLNQDGIARNIRISMEKPCRCETGQDWVCHIVIETPDEVVKRPAYGVDSYQALEIGLSKMQVLIENLALHYRGEITLYGSANIL
;
A
#
# COMPACT_ATOMS: atom_id res chain seq x y z
N MET A 1 -12.70 10.89 -0.63
CA MET A 1 -11.89 9.66 -0.78
C MET A 1 -10.55 10.07 -1.36
N SER A 2 -9.44 9.67 -0.76
CA SER A 2 -8.12 9.92 -1.33
C SER A 2 -7.93 9.01 -2.56
N GLU A 3 -7.34 9.55 -3.62
CA GLU A 3 -7.08 8.83 -4.87
C GLU A 3 -6.04 7.73 -4.60
N ILE A 4 -6.31 6.48 -5.02
CA ILE A 4 -5.35 5.37 -4.90
C ILE A 4 -4.43 5.38 -6.12
N ILE A 5 -3.11 5.38 -5.88
CA ILE A 5 -2.10 5.50 -6.94
C ILE A 5 -1.28 4.22 -7.14
N ALA A 6 -1.33 3.30 -6.17
CA ALA A 6 -0.77 1.96 -6.30
C ALA A 6 -1.56 1.00 -5.42
N GLU A 7 -1.73 -0.24 -5.87
CA GLU A 7 -2.32 -1.31 -5.05
C GLU A 7 -1.76 -2.69 -5.40
N ARG A 8 -1.89 -3.60 -4.44
CA ARG A 8 -1.62 -5.01 -4.59
C ARG A 8 -2.57 -5.82 -3.71
N ILE A 9 -3.19 -6.82 -4.31
CA ILE A 9 -4.12 -7.73 -3.63
C ILE A 9 -3.43 -9.09 -3.53
N PHE A 10 -3.55 -9.72 -2.36
CA PHE A 10 -3.08 -11.06 -2.07
C PHE A 10 -4.28 -11.92 -1.74
N ASP A 11 -4.45 -12.99 -2.52
CA ASP A 11 -5.41 -14.04 -2.22
C ASP A 11 -4.68 -15.13 -1.44
N LEU A 12 -5.01 -15.23 -0.15
CA LEU A 12 -4.39 -16.16 0.77
C LEU A 12 -5.34 -17.32 1.01
N ASN A 13 -4.85 -18.54 0.84
CA ASN A 13 -5.58 -19.73 1.28
C ASN A 13 -4.91 -20.27 2.55
N GLN A 14 -5.47 -19.92 3.71
CA GLN A 14 -4.97 -20.36 5.01
C GLN A 14 -6.02 -21.30 5.63
N ASP A 15 -5.61 -22.53 5.93
CA ASP A 15 -6.48 -23.57 6.52
C ASP A 15 -7.78 -23.84 5.72
N GLY A 16 -7.74 -23.65 4.40
CA GLY A 16 -8.89 -23.81 3.51
C GLY A 16 -9.82 -22.60 3.45
N ILE A 17 -9.47 -21.51 4.12
CA ILE A 17 -10.22 -20.24 4.12
C ILE A 17 -9.50 -19.24 3.22
N ALA A 18 -10.20 -18.76 2.19
CA ALA A 18 -9.75 -17.65 1.36
C ALA A 18 -9.80 -16.34 2.16
N ARG A 19 -8.66 -15.66 2.27
CA ARG A 19 -8.51 -14.34 2.89
C ARG A 19 -7.89 -13.40 1.87
N ASN A 20 -8.49 -12.24 1.67
CA ASN A 20 -7.94 -11.23 0.77
C ASN A 20 -7.24 -10.17 1.61
N ILE A 21 -5.95 -9.95 1.36
CA ILE A 21 -5.21 -8.81 1.91
C ILE A 21 -4.99 -7.82 0.78
N ARG A 22 -5.40 -6.58 0.97
CA ARG A 22 -5.16 -5.49 0.02
C ARG A 22 -4.20 -4.48 0.63
N ILE A 23 -3.10 -4.22 -0.06
CA ILE A 23 -2.20 -3.12 0.26
C ILE A 23 -2.39 -2.07 -0.81
N SER A 24 -2.78 -0.87 -0.43
CA SER A 24 -2.94 0.25 -1.34
C SER A 24 -2.17 1.47 -0.84
N MET A 25 -1.91 2.40 -1.74
CA MET A 25 -1.21 3.63 -1.43
C MET A 25 -2.02 4.81 -1.96
N GLU A 26 -2.32 5.73 -1.06
CA GLU A 26 -3.05 6.95 -1.35
C GLU A 26 -2.12 8.01 -1.96
N LYS A 27 -2.67 8.85 -2.84
CA LYS A 27 -1.99 9.99 -3.44
C LYS A 27 -1.41 10.90 -2.35
N PRO A 28 -0.15 11.35 -2.49
CA PRO A 28 0.43 12.31 -1.55
C PRO A 28 -0.44 13.55 -1.41
N CYS A 29 -0.65 13.98 -0.17
CA CYS A 29 -1.35 15.21 0.17
C CYS A 29 -0.57 15.98 1.23
N ARG A 30 -0.88 17.27 1.40
CA ARG A 30 -0.29 18.06 2.49
C ARG A 30 -0.82 17.58 3.83
N CYS A 31 0.06 17.51 4.83
CA CYS A 31 -0.33 17.29 6.22
C CYS A 31 -1.21 18.45 6.72
N GLU A 32 -1.98 18.22 7.79
CA GLU A 32 -2.85 19.25 8.39
C GLU A 32 -2.09 20.52 8.82
N THR A 33 -0.81 20.38 9.19
CA THR A 33 0.09 21.50 9.53
C THR A 33 0.60 22.25 8.30
N GLY A 34 0.45 21.69 7.10
CA GLY A 34 0.83 22.28 5.82
C GLY A 34 2.33 22.30 5.50
N GLN A 35 3.19 21.89 6.42
CA GLN A 35 4.66 21.92 6.25
C GLN A 35 5.20 20.72 5.48
N ASP A 36 4.65 19.54 5.72
CA ASP A 36 5.09 18.29 5.09
C ASP A 36 4.02 17.74 4.14
N TRP A 37 4.46 16.81 3.30
CA TRP A 37 3.61 15.94 2.51
C TRP A 37 3.55 14.56 3.14
N VAL A 38 2.37 13.93 3.07
CA VAL A 38 2.15 12.57 3.53
C VAL A 38 1.52 11.73 2.43
N CYS A 39 2.04 10.51 2.30
CA CYS A 39 1.45 9.43 1.54
C CYS A 39 1.04 8.33 2.53
N HIS A 40 -0.18 7.81 2.43
CA HIS A 40 -0.67 6.75 3.32
C HIS A 40 -0.64 5.41 2.60
N ILE A 41 0.03 4.43 3.21
CA ILE A 41 -0.07 3.03 2.83
C ILE A 41 -1.19 2.43 3.67
N VAL A 42 -2.21 1.89 3.03
CA VAL A 42 -3.38 1.26 3.66
C VAL A 42 -3.27 -0.24 3.48
N ILE A 43 -3.29 -0.98 4.58
CA ILE A 43 -3.28 -2.45 4.62
C ILE A 43 -4.66 -2.88 5.11
N GLU A 44 -5.45 -3.45 4.22
CA GLU A 44 -6.78 -3.97 4.49
C GLU A 44 -6.68 -5.49 4.57
N THR A 45 -6.97 -6.04 5.74
CA THR A 45 -7.15 -7.48 5.97
C THR A 45 -8.62 -7.75 6.31
N PRO A 46 -9.08 -9.01 6.35
CA PRO A 46 -10.44 -9.31 6.80
C PRO A 46 -10.75 -8.85 8.23
N ASP A 47 -9.72 -8.79 9.09
CA ASP A 47 -9.86 -8.54 10.52
C ASP A 47 -9.58 -7.06 10.89
N GLU A 48 -8.76 -6.37 10.11
CA GLU A 48 -8.30 -5.01 10.41
C GLU A 48 -7.94 -4.17 9.18
N VAL A 49 -8.03 -2.85 9.34
CA VAL A 49 -7.49 -1.86 8.40
C VAL A 49 -6.44 -1.01 9.10
N VAL A 50 -5.21 -1.04 8.60
CA VAL A 50 -4.07 -0.31 9.17
C VAL A 50 -3.57 0.72 8.17
N LYS A 51 -3.40 1.97 8.61
CA LYS A 51 -2.75 3.03 7.82
C LYS A 51 -1.35 3.31 8.32
N ARG A 52 -0.38 3.38 7.41
CA ARG A 52 1.02 3.71 7.70
C ARG A 52 1.43 4.95 6.92
N PRO A 53 1.84 6.05 7.60
CA PRO A 53 2.26 7.26 6.92
C PRO A 53 3.70 7.16 6.39
N ALA A 54 3.93 7.80 5.25
CA ALA A 54 5.22 8.11 4.67
C ALA A 54 5.30 9.63 4.46
N TYR A 55 6.16 10.30 5.24
CA TYR A 55 6.34 11.74 5.19
C TYR A 55 7.49 12.12 4.26
N GLY A 56 7.33 13.21 3.54
CA GLY A 56 8.38 13.85 2.73
C GLY A 56 8.22 15.36 2.73
N VAL A 57 9.30 16.07 2.41
CA VAL A 57 9.31 17.54 2.30
C VAL A 57 8.51 18.04 1.09
N ASP A 58 8.32 17.17 0.09
CA ASP A 58 7.49 17.40 -1.08
C ASP A 58 6.69 16.13 -1.45
N SER A 59 5.79 16.27 -2.42
CA SER A 59 4.92 15.18 -2.87
C SER A 59 5.69 14.00 -3.47
N TYR A 60 6.81 14.27 -4.14
CA TYR A 60 7.62 13.27 -4.80
C TYR A 60 8.40 12.43 -3.77
N GLN A 61 9.01 13.08 -2.80
CA GLN A 61 9.73 12.39 -1.72
C GLN A 61 8.78 11.55 -0.87
N ALA A 62 7.59 12.08 -0.53
CA ALA A 62 6.58 11.30 0.21
C ALA A 62 6.15 10.05 -0.58
N LEU A 63 6.05 10.17 -1.91
CA LEU A 63 5.76 9.06 -2.81
C LEU A 63 6.89 8.03 -2.87
N GLU A 64 8.14 8.44 -3.07
CA GLU A 64 9.29 7.52 -3.14
C GLU A 64 9.47 6.73 -1.83
N ILE A 65 9.31 7.41 -0.69
CA ILE A 65 9.35 6.77 0.63
C ILE A 65 8.16 5.80 0.77
N GLY A 66 6.97 6.21 0.33
CA GLY A 66 5.77 5.38 0.32
C GLY A 66 5.96 4.09 -0.49
N LEU A 67 6.44 4.19 -1.72
CA LEU A 67 6.72 3.06 -2.60
C LEU A 67 7.76 2.12 -2.01
N SER A 68 8.86 2.66 -1.48
CA SER A 68 9.92 1.86 -0.86
C SER A 68 9.40 1.07 0.35
N LYS A 69 8.60 1.71 1.20
CA LYS A 69 7.94 1.03 2.35
C LYS A 69 6.92 0.00 1.89
N MET A 70 6.12 0.32 0.88
CA MET A 70 5.12 -0.59 0.33
C MET A 70 5.78 -1.86 -0.23
N GLN A 71 6.91 -1.72 -0.94
CA GLN A 71 7.67 -2.86 -1.43
C GLN A 71 8.14 -3.77 -0.29
N VAL A 72 8.73 -3.21 0.78
CA VAL A 72 9.15 -3.99 1.95
C VAL A 72 7.97 -4.72 2.61
N LEU A 73 6.80 -4.08 2.70
CA LEU A 73 5.60 -4.71 3.25
C LEU A 73 5.12 -5.89 2.38
N ILE A 74 5.11 -5.70 1.06
CA ILE A 74 4.74 -6.73 0.07
C ILE A 74 5.70 -7.92 0.17
N GLU A 75 7.00 -7.68 0.21
CA GLU A 75 8.02 -8.73 0.30
C GLU A 75 7.90 -9.51 1.61
N ASN A 76 7.72 -8.80 2.74
CA ASN A 76 7.51 -9.45 4.03
C ASN A 76 6.26 -10.33 4.04
N LEU A 77 5.15 -9.88 3.45
CA LEU A 77 3.93 -10.71 3.36
C LEU A 77 4.17 -11.92 2.45
N ALA A 78 4.81 -11.73 1.28
CA ALA A 78 5.13 -12.84 0.38
C ALA A 78 6.02 -13.92 1.02
N LEU A 79 6.88 -13.57 1.98
CA LEU A 79 7.69 -14.55 2.72
C LEU A 79 6.86 -15.42 3.69
N HIS A 80 5.79 -14.87 4.25
CA HIS A 80 4.97 -15.56 5.26
C HIS A 80 3.79 -16.33 4.65
N TYR A 81 3.45 -16.05 3.39
CA TYR A 81 2.26 -16.59 2.74
C TYR A 81 2.58 -17.27 1.40
N ARG A 82 2.31 -18.58 1.31
CA ARG A 82 2.32 -19.32 0.02
C ARG A 82 1.00 -19.07 -0.71
N GLY A 83 0.95 -18.00 -1.50
CA GLY A 83 -0.18 -17.71 -2.41
C GLY A 83 0.35 -17.22 -3.76
N GLU A 84 -0.37 -17.55 -4.84
CA GLU A 84 -0.04 -17.05 -6.17
C GLU A 84 -0.20 -15.54 -6.23
N ILE A 85 0.90 -14.84 -6.50
CA ILE A 85 0.88 -13.39 -6.73
C ILE A 85 0.34 -13.15 -8.14
N THR A 86 -0.82 -12.50 -8.24
CA THR A 86 -1.32 -11.98 -9.52
C THR A 86 -1.07 -10.46 -9.57
N LEU A 87 -0.20 -10.02 -10.48
CA LEU A 87 0.07 -8.60 -10.74
C LEU A 87 -0.90 -8.06 -11.79
N TYR A 88 -1.86 -7.24 -11.38
CA TYR A 88 -2.69 -6.46 -12.30
C TYR A 88 -2.09 -5.06 -12.45
N GLY A 89 -1.28 -4.86 -13.50
CA GLY A 89 -0.78 -3.53 -13.85
C GLY A 89 -1.65 -2.91 -14.94
N SER A 90 -2.58 -2.02 -14.59
CA SER A 90 -3.00 -0.98 -15.53
C SER A 90 -2.00 0.16 -15.45
N ALA A 91 -0.95 0.07 -16.27
CA ALA A 91 -0.01 1.16 -16.48
C ALA A 91 -0.75 2.33 -17.15
N ASN A 92 -1.17 3.31 -16.37
CA ASN A 92 -1.35 4.70 -16.81
C ASN A 92 -1.02 5.60 -15.63
N ILE A 93 0.28 5.68 -15.34
CA ILE A 93 0.87 6.80 -14.60
C ILE A 93 1.45 7.73 -15.67
N LEU A 94 0.58 8.46 -16.35
CA LEU A 94 0.88 9.67 -17.14
C LEU A 94 -0.34 10.59 -17.07
#